data_AF-A0A2N2XHB4-F1
#
_entry.id   AF-A0A2N2XHB4-F1
#
_cell.length_a   1.000
_cell.length_b   1.000
_cell.length_c   1.000
_cell.angle_alpha   90.00
_cell.angle_beta   90.00
_cell.angle_gamma   90.00
#
_symmetry.space_group_name_H-M   'P 1'
#
loop_
_entity.id
_entity.type
_entity.pdbx_description
1 polymer ?
#
loop_
_entity_poly.entity_id
_entity_poly.type
_entity_poly.pdbx_seq_one_letter_code
_entity_poly.pdbx_strand_id
1 'polypeptide(L)'
;YYTKPGITNNEVYVKAMTQAGIPFIDFNSYFLNAKDTSKYLLYPQTGIHWSKYGMVLVADSIASYISQLLGENIPEIRTDSIELTKKFRDADGDIEEGMNLIFSINKKVLAYPYMHFVKEGRRQPKVLAVADSYYWGIFNMGVPVNIFNDSRYWFYNHEVYPDTYKSPTFVADFDFLEQINKQNIVLLMATEATMDRFPWGFDTQFLNSVNNPNYIDKDASRRIKEIEDYIRKTPDWFDKIVEKAKFKNISVDSMIRIDARYLYREEQKKLVK
;
A
#
# COMPACT_ATOMS: atom_id res chain seq x y z
N TYR A 1 1.24 23.73 28.72
CA TYR A 1 -0.15 23.81 28.21
C TYR A 1 -0.48 22.49 27.54
N TYR A 2 -1.26 21.63 28.18
CA TYR A 2 -1.81 20.44 27.52
C TYR A 2 -3.21 20.81 27.03
N THR A 3 -3.32 21.20 25.77
CA THR A 3 -4.62 21.30 25.10
C THR A 3 -5.17 19.89 24.96
N LYS A 4 -6.42 19.69 25.34
CA LYS A 4 -7.13 18.42 25.07
C LYS A 4 -7.05 18.17 23.55
N PRO A 5 -6.63 16.99 23.09
CA PRO A 5 -6.58 16.68 21.67
C PRO A 5 -7.95 16.93 21.04
N GLY A 6 -7.96 17.57 19.87
CA GLY A 6 -9.16 17.65 19.04
C GLY A 6 -9.55 16.28 18.48
N ILE A 7 -10.68 16.23 17.79
CA ILE A 7 -11.12 15.02 17.08
C ILE A 7 -10.06 14.62 16.05
N THR A 8 -9.67 13.35 16.04
CA THR A 8 -8.68 12.81 15.09
C THR A 8 -9.35 12.25 13.83
N ASN A 9 -8.61 12.17 12.72
CA ASN A 9 -9.09 11.51 11.50
C ASN A 9 -9.51 10.05 11.79
N ASN A 10 -8.73 9.33 12.61
CA ASN A 10 -9.04 7.95 13.01
C ASN A 10 -10.41 7.84 13.69
N GLU A 11 -10.70 8.71 14.66
CA GLU A 11 -11.99 8.73 15.36
C GLU A 11 -13.17 8.97 14.39
N VAL A 12 -12.99 9.85 13.41
CA VAL A 12 -14.01 10.13 12.38
C VAL A 12 -14.23 8.89 11.50
N TYR A 13 -13.17 8.25 11.01
CA TYR A 13 -13.28 7.04 10.20
C TYR A 13 -13.93 5.88 10.96
N VAL A 14 -13.50 5.62 12.20
CA VAL A 14 -14.09 4.55 13.04
C VAL A 14 -15.60 4.77 13.21
N LYS A 15 -16.01 6.00 13.52
CA LYS A 15 -17.42 6.35 13.65
C LYS A 15 -18.17 6.14 12.33
N ALA A 16 -17.64 6.64 11.22
CA ALA A 16 -18.28 6.54 9.91
C ALA A 16 -18.42 5.08 9.44
N MET A 17 -17.37 4.27 9.57
CA MET A 17 -17.38 2.85 9.20
C MET A 17 -18.36 2.05 10.06
N THR A 18 -18.40 2.33 11.37
CA THR A 18 -19.38 1.72 12.28
C THR A 18 -20.81 2.06 11.88
N GLN A 19 -21.10 3.34 11.59
CA GLN A 19 -22.42 3.79 11.18
C GLN A 19 -22.86 3.21 9.82
N ALA A 20 -21.91 3.05 8.90
CA ALA A 20 -22.15 2.46 7.58
C ALA A 20 -22.23 0.93 7.61
N GLY A 21 -21.91 0.28 8.73
CA GLY A 21 -21.84 -1.18 8.81
C GLY A 21 -20.74 -1.80 7.95
N ILE A 22 -19.69 -1.03 7.63
CA ILE A 22 -18.54 -1.50 6.86
C ILE A 22 -17.59 -2.25 7.81
N PRO A 23 -17.21 -3.50 7.53
CA PRO A 23 -16.24 -4.23 8.36
C PRO A 23 -14.86 -3.54 8.38
N PHE A 24 -14.26 -3.38 9.56
CA PHE A 24 -12.93 -2.79 9.71
C PHE A 24 -12.18 -3.34 10.94
N ILE A 25 -10.87 -3.13 10.97
CA ILE A 25 -10.01 -3.36 12.14
C ILE A 25 -9.36 -2.04 12.52
N ASP A 26 -9.49 -1.62 13.78
CA ASP A 26 -8.83 -0.43 14.31
C ASP A 26 -7.51 -0.78 15.00
N PHE A 27 -6.45 -0.90 14.19
CA PHE A 27 -5.10 -1.15 14.72
C PHE A 27 -4.54 0.04 15.50
N ASN A 28 -5.04 1.27 15.30
CA ASN A 28 -4.59 2.42 16.06
C ASN A 28 -5.01 2.28 17.53
N SER A 29 -6.30 2.04 17.78
CA SER A 29 -6.81 1.79 19.13
C SER A 29 -6.15 0.55 19.76
N TYR A 30 -5.98 -0.53 18.99
CA TYR A 30 -5.30 -1.73 19.48
C TYR A 30 -3.87 -1.43 19.95
N PHE A 31 -3.06 -0.75 19.13
CA PHE A 31 -1.68 -0.44 19.49
C PHE A 31 -1.57 0.56 20.65
N LEU A 32 -2.46 1.55 20.74
CA LEU A 32 -2.48 2.47 21.88
C LEU A 32 -2.77 1.72 23.19
N ASN A 33 -3.75 0.81 23.18
CA ASN A 33 -4.12 0.01 24.35
C ASN A 33 -3.04 -1.02 24.72
N ALA A 34 -2.35 -1.58 23.72
CA ALA A 34 -1.31 -2.57 23.91
C ALA A 34 0.09 -1.97 24.16
N LYS A 35 0.28 -0.65 24.01
CA LYS A 35 1.59 -0.01 24.00
C LYS A 35 2.43 -0.32 25.23
N ASP A 36 1.81 -0.28 26.41
CA ASP A 36 2.48 -0.45 27.70
C ASP A 36 2.48 -1.91 28.18
N THR A 37 1.72 -2.79 27.52
CA THR A 37 1.52 -4.19 27.93
C THR A 37 2.07 -5.20 26.92
N SER A 38 2.38 -4.77 25.70
CA SER A 38 2.95 -5.61 24.66
C SER A 38 4.31 -6.15 25.10
N LYS A 39 4.52 -7.45 24.90
CA LYS A 39 5.78 -8.14 25.24
C LYS A 39 7.00 -7.55 24.54
N TYR A 40 6.82 -7.06 23.31
CA TYR A 40 7.86 -6.43 22.51
C TYR A 40 7.38 -5.11 21.91
N LEU A 41 8.32 -4.24 21.56
CA LEU A 41 8.01 -2.93 20.97
C LEU A 41 7.23 -3.10 19.66
N LEU A 42 6.06 -2.45 19.58
CA LEU A 42 5.19 -2.44 18.40
C LEU A 42 5.70 -1.47 17.32
N TYR A 43 6.44 -0.45 17.73
CA TYR A 43 7.13 0.51 16.87
C TYR A 43 8.59 0.69 17.30
N PRO A 44 9.52 0.83 16.34
CA PRO A 44 10.89 1.25 16.62
C PRO A 44 10.91 2.70 17.14
N GLN A 45 11.92 3.03 17.93
CA GLN A 45 12.10 4.41 18.43
C GLN A 45 12.59 5.36 17.34
N THR A 46 13.22 4.83 16.29
CA THR A 46 13.95 5.58 15.26
C THR A 46 13.41 5.35 13.86
N GLY A 47 12.23 4.74 13.75
CA GLY A 47 11.60 4.44 12.47
C GLY A 47 10.15 4.93 12.46
N ILE A 48 9.65 5.31 11.28
CA ILE A 48 8.25 5.70 11.12
C ILE A 48 7.36 4.46 11.05
N HIS A 49 7.82 3.36 10.45
CA HIS A 49 7.04 2.15 10.25
C HIS A 49 6.93 1.31 11.54
N TRP A 50 5.93 0.41 11.60
CA TRP A 50 5.83 -0.57 12.68
C TRP A 50 7.09 -1.44 12.78
N SER A 51 7.36 -2.02 13.96
CA SER A 51 8.43 -3.00 14.08
C SER A 51 8.08 -4.28 13.31
N LYS A 52 9.07 -5.12 13.00
CA LYS A 52 8.80 -6.45 12.41
C LYS A 52 7.79 -7.25 13.23
N TYR A 53 7.88 -7.18 14.57
CA TYR A 53 6.91 -7.79 15.47
C TYR A 53 5.50 -7.21 15.33
N GLY A 54 5.36 -5.88 15.38
CA GLY A 54 4.07 -5.21 15.20
C GLY A 54 3.43 -5.54 13.84
N MET A 55 4.23 -5.59 12.79
CA MET A 55 3.81 -5.97 11.45
C MET A 55 3.25 -7.39 11.36
N VAL A 56 3.94 -8.37 11.97
CA VAL A 56 3.50 -9.78 11.97
C VAL A 56 2.14 -9.90 12.67
N LEU A 57 1.94 -9.20 13.78
CA LEU A 57 0.64 -9.17 14.47
C LEU A 57 -0.47 -8.60 13.59
N VAL A 58 -0.21 -7.50 12.89
CA VAL A 58 -1.17 -6.89 11.96
C VAL A 58 -1.50 -7.84 10.81
N ALA A 59 -0.48 -8.45 10.20
CA ALA A 59 -0.66 -9.38 9.09
C ALA A 59 -1.49 -10.60 9.50
N ASP A 60 -1.20 -11.19 10.67
CA ASP A 60 -1.93 -12.33 11.22
C ASP A 60 -3.38 -11.97 11.55
N SER A 61 -3.60 -10.77 12.10
CA SER A 61 -4.94 -10.25 12.41
C SER A 61 -5.76 -9.99 11.15
N ILE A 62 -5.15 -9.44 10.09
CA ILE A 62 -5.82 -9.24 8.79
C ILE A 62 -6.24 -10.59 8.20
N ALA A 63 -5.34 -11.58 8.19
CA ALA A 63 -5.65 -12.91 7.69
C ALA A 63 -6.80 -13.56 8.49
N SER A 64 -6.71 -13.54 9.81
CA SER A 64 -7.74 -14.10 10.70
C SER A 64 -9.09 -13.41 10.51
N TYR A 65 -9.11 -12.08 10.36
CA TYR A 65 -10.35 -11.34 10.15
C TYR A 65 -10.97 -11.63 8.78
N ILE A 66 -10.17 -11.73 7.71
CA ILE A 66 -10.63 -12.14 6.38
C ILE A 66 -11.21 -13.57 6.42
N SER A 67 -10.54 -14.48 7.12
CA SER A 67 -11.03 -15.86 7.34
C SER A 67 -12.43 -15.86 7.95
N GLN A 68 -12.63 -15.06 9.00
CA GLN A 68 -13.92 -14.92 9.67
C GLN A 68 -14.98 -14.28 8.75
N LEU A 69 -14.63 -13.22 8.02
CA LEU A 69 -15.56 -12.53 7.12
C LEU A 69 -16.06 -13.43 6.00
N LEU A 70 -15.17 -14.27 5.44
CA LEU A 70 -15.53 -15.20 4.37
C LEU A 70 -16.16 -16.50 4.87
N GLY A 71 -16.02 -16.81 6.17
CA GLY A 71 -16.39 -18.12 6.71
C GLY A 71 -15.52 -19.26 6.14
N GLU A 72 -14.29 -18.94 5.73
CA GLU A 72 -13.37 -19.87 5.06
C GLU A 72 -12.13 -20.08 5.90
N ASN A 73 -11.60 -21.31 5.90
CA ASN A 73 -10.30 -21.61 6.49
C ASN A 73 -9.20 -21.20 5.51
N ILE A 74 -8.55 -20.06 5.75
CA ILE A 74 -7.47 -19.53 4.92
C ILE A 74 -6.10 -19.83 5.54
N PRO A 75 -4.98 -19.75 4.80
CA PRO A 75 -3.66 -19.95 5.37
C PRO A 75 -3.36 -19.05 6.59
N GLU A 76 -2.50 -19.54 7.47
CA GLU A 76 -2.13 -18.86 8.70
C GLU A 76 -0.65 -18.54 8.76
N ILE A 77 -0.31 -17.49 9.51
CA ILE A 77 1.06 -17.15 9.86
C ILE A 77 1.41 -17.85 11.17
N ARG A 78 2.57 -18.51 11.23
CA ARG A 78 3.08 -19.14 12.44
C ARG A 78 4.46 -18.63 12.76
N THR A 79 4.63 -18.13 13.99
CA THR A 79 5.93 -17.71 14.50
C THR A 79 6.63 -18.90 15.14
N ASP A 80 7.80 -19.25 14.62
CA ASP A 80 8.62 -20.37 15.10
C ASP A 80 9.53 -19.95 16.25
N SER A 81 10.16 -18.78 16.09
CA SER A 81 11.08 -18.23 17.08
C SER A 81 11.16 -16.72 16.96
N ILE A 82 11.79 -16.07 17.93
CA ILE A 82 11.95 -14.62 17.96
C ILE A 82 13.41 -14.31 18.30
N GLU A 83 14.06 -13.54 17.42
CA GLU A 83 15.36 -12.95 17.71
C GLU A 83 15.19 -11.58 18.38
N LEU A 84 15.93 -11.36 19.46
CA LEU A 84 16.02 -10.07 20.13
C LEU A 84 17.37 -9.43 19.83
N THR A 85 17.36 -8.28 19.17
CA THR A 85 18.60 -7.60 18.78
C THR A 85 18.45 -6.09 18.74
N LYS A 86 19.58 -5.39 18.86
CA LYS A 86 19.70 -3.95 18.57
C LYS A 86 20.13 -3.66 17.12
N LYS A 87 20.38 -4.71 16.33
CA LYS A 87 20.70 -4.58 14.91
C LYS A 87 19.41 -4.35 14.13
N PHE A 88 19.13 -3.07 13.88
CA PHE A 88 17.92 -2.64 13.16
C PHE A 88 17.96 -3.13 11.72
N ARG A 89 16.78 -3.39 11.14
CA ARG A 89 16.60 -3.91 9.78
C ARG A 89 15.55 -3.08 9.07
N ASP A 90 15.55 -3.15 7.74
CA ASP A 90 14.51 -2.54 6.90
C ASP A 90 14.23 -1.08 7.31
N ALA A 91 12.98 -0.72 7.57
CA ALA A 91 12.54 0.63 7.91
C ALA A 91 12.66 0.99 9.41
N ASP A 92 13.27 0.15 10.25
CA ASP A 92 13.32 0.39 11.70
C ASP A 92 14.12 1.65 12.10
N GLY A 93 15.00 2.14 11.20
CA GLY A 93 15.89 3.28 11.43
C GLY A 93 15.68 4.46 10.49
N ASP A 94 14.63 4.46 9.67
CA ASP A 94 14.48 5.41 8.56
C ASP A 94 14.41 6.89 9.00
N ILE A 95 13.80 7.18 10.15
CA ILE A 95 13.78 8.53 10.72
C ILE A 95 15.18 8.94 11.16
N GLU A 96 15.91 8.09 11.89
CA GLU A 96 17.27 8.39 12.35
C GLU A 96 18.22 8.62 11.17
N GLU A 97 18.11 7.81 10.12
CA GLU A 97 18.87 7.99 8.88
C GLU A 97 18.55 9.35 8.24
N GLY A 98 17.27 9.72 8.16
CA GLY A 98 16.82 11.02 7.65
C GLY A 98 17.29 12.23 8.49
N MET A 99 17.58 12.04 9.78
CA MET A 99 18.08 13.11 10.65
C MET A 99 19.56 13.46 10.40
N ASN A 100 20.32 12.58 9.73
CA ASN A 100 21.73 12.80 9.39
C ASN A 100 22.60 13.23 10.60
N LEU A 101 22.50 12.48 11.70
CA LEU A 101 23.19 12.80 12.95
C LEU A 101 24.66 12.37 12.93
N ILE A 102 25.53 13.13 13.62
CA ILE A 102 26.95 12.77 13.81
C ILE A 102 27.10 11.49 14.65
N PHE A 103 26.21 11.28 15.62
CA PHE A 103 26.18 10.11 16.48
C PHE A 103 24.80 9.44 16.43
N SER A 104 24.79 8.11 16.39
CA SER A 104 23.56 7.33 16.41
C SER A 104 22.83 7.43 17.74
N ILE A 105 21.49 7.40 17.66
CA ILE A 105 20.59 7.32 18.81
C ILE A 105 20.76 5.95 19.47
N ASN A 106 20.75 5.90 20.80
CA ASN A 106 20.81 4.64 21.53
C ASN A 106 19.57 3.77 21.23
N LYS A 107 19.78 2.68 20.49
CA LYS A 107 18.72 1.78 20.04
C LYS A 107 18.21 0.87 21.16
N LYS A 108 16.89 0.76 21.25
CA LYS A 108 16.21 -0.25 22.08
C LYS A 108 16.26 -1.61 21.38
N VAL A 109 16.13 -2.69 22.15
CA VAL A 109 16.06 -4.05 21.60
C VAL A 109 14.71 -4.21 20.87
N LEU A 110 14.74 -4.73 19.64
CA LEU A 110 13.57 -5.08 18.85
C LEU A 110 13.44 -6.60 18.72
N ALA A 111 12.21 -7.05 18.49
CA ALA A 111 11.87 -8.45 18.24
C ALA A 111 11.66 -8.71 16.76
N TYR A 112 12.37 -9.71 16.23
CA TYR A 112 12.26 -10.17 14.85
C TYR A 112 11.75 -11.61 14.84
N PRO A 113 10.43 -11.81 14.63
CA PRO A 113 9.86 -13.14 14.46
C PRO A 113 10.40 -13.84 13.21
N TYR A 114 10.88 -15.07 13.38
CA TYR A 114 11.01 -16.04 12.30
C TYR A 114 9.71 -16.81 12.18
N MET A 115 9.21 -16.94 10.96
CA MET A 115 7.87 -17.46 10.71
C MET A 115 7.81 -18.32 9.46
N HIS A 116 6.77 -19.14 9.41
CA HIS A 116 6.34 -19.88 8.23
C HIS A 116 4.84 -19.69 7.98
N PHE A 117 4.39 -20.16 6.82
CA PHE A 117 3.00 -20.11 6.39
C PHE A 117 2.42 -21.53 6.36
N VAL A 118 1.27 -21.73 7.00
CA VAL A 118 0.56 -23.01 7.00
C VAL A 118 -0.54 -22.96 5.95
N LYS A 119 -0.44 -23.77 4.89
CA LYS A 119 -1.31 -23.68 3.70
C LYS A 119 -2.11 -24.94 3.42
N GLU A 120 -1.69 -26.07 3.96
CA GLU A 120 -2.22 -27.39 3.66
C GLU A 120 -3.72 -27.46 3.99
N GLY A 121 -4.54 -27.82 3.01
CA GLY A 121 -5.98 -27.94 3.17
C GLY A 121 -6.74 -26.62 3.34
N ARG A 122 -6.10 -25.47 3.05
CA ARG A 122 -6.67 -24.14 3.26
C ARG A 122 -6.89 -23.41 1.94
N ARG A 123 -7.96 -22.62 1.87
CA ARG A 123 -8.33 -21.86 0.66
C ARG A 123 -7.64 -20.51 0.67
N GLN A 124 -7.01 -20.13 -0.44
CA GLN A 124 -6.41 -18.81 -0.62
C GLN A 124 -7.39 -17.88 -1.34
N PRO A 125 -8.01 -16.91 -0.65
CA PRO A 125 -8.92 -15.97 -1.29
C PRO A 125 -8.14 -14.97 -2.16
N LYS A 126 -8.83 -14.43 -3.18
CA LYS A 126 -8.32 -13.31 -3.97
C LYS A 126 -8.49 -12.00 -3.23
N VAL A 127 -7.38 -11.32 -2.97
CA VAL A 127 -7.35 -10.07 -2.20
C VAL A 127 -6.62 -8.99 -2.97
N LEU A 128 -7.31 -7.89 -3.22
CA LEU A 128 -6.70 -6.63 -3.66
C LEU A 128 -6.46 -5.74 -2.45
N ALA A 129 -5.22 -5.41 -2.16
CA ALA A 129 -4.88 -4.42 -1.14
C ALA A 129 -4.69 -3.05 -1.80
N VAL A 130 -5.39 -2.03 -1.34
CA VAL A 130 -5.16 -0.62 -1.68
C VAL A 130 -4.67 0.07 -0.43
N ALA A 131 -3.39 0.46 -0.41
CA ALA A 131 -2.77 0.88 0.83
C ALA A 131 -1.58 1.84 0.65
N ASP A 132 -1.17 2.42 1.77
CA ASP A 132 0.05 3.23 1.88
C ASP A 132 1.30 2.36 2.12
N SER A 133 2.43 3.02 2.43
CA SER A 133 3.76 2.39 2.48
C SER A 133 3.90 1.31 3.55
N TYR A 134 3.02 1.27 4.55
CA TYR A 134 3.09 0.26 5.59
C TYR A 134 2.81 -1.14 5.05
N TYR A 135 1.99 -1.25 4.00
CA TYR A 135 1.68 -2.55 3.40
C TYR A 135 2.91 -3.19 2.73
N TRP A 136 3.96 -2.42 2.40
CA TRP A 136 5.19 -2.98 1.84
C TRP A 136 5.81 -4.06 2.70
N GLY A 137 5.80 -3.89 4.03
CA GLY A 137 6.34 -4.89 4.92
C GLY A 137 5.56 -6.21 4.88
N ILE A 138 4.23 -6.12 4.80
CA ILE A 138 3.31 -7.27 4.65
C ILE A 138 3.49 -7.93 3.27
N PHE A 139 3.63 -7.11 2.22
CA PHE A 139 3.89 -7.57 0.87
C PHE A 139 5.22 -8.33 0.76
N ASN A 140 6.30 -7.70 1.22
CA ASN A 140 7.68 -8.21 1.10
C ASN A 140 7.94 -9.43 1.98
N MET A 141 7.23 -9.58 3.10
CA MET A 141 7.32 -10.81 3.90
C MET A 141 6.56 -12.00 3.28
N GLY A 142 5.92 -11.80 2.13
CA GLY A 142 5.31 -12.86 1.34
C GLY A 142 3.86 -13.17 1.72
N VAL A 143 3.17 -12.35 2.53
CA VAL A 143 1.76 -12.59 2.85
C VAL A 143 0.89 -12.70 1.60
N PRO A 144 1.00 -11.80 0.60
CA PRO A 144 0.13 -11.87 -0.58
C PRO A 144 0.25 -13.19 -1.33
N VAL A 145 1.46 -13.74 -1.49
CA VAL A 145 1.68 -14.98 -2.27
C VAL A 145 1.46 -16.26 -1.44
N ASN A 146 1.52 -16.17 -0.11
CA ASN A 146 1.42 -17.33 0.77
C ASN A 146 0.06 -17.47 1.45
N ILE A 147 -0.66 -16.38 1.68
CA ILE A 147 -1.99 -16.38 2.31
C ILE A 147 -3.10 -16.14 1.30
N PHE A 148 -2.86 -15.27 0.32
CA PHE A 148 -3.84 -14.90 -0.70
C PHE A 148 -3.48 -15.52 -2.06
N ASN A 149 -4.42 -15.52 -3.00
CA ASN A 149 -4.23 -15.95 -4.38
C ASN A 149 -4.39 -14.73 -5.32
N ASP A 150 -3.58 -14.61 -6.38
CA ASP A 150 -3.68 -13.52 -7.37
C ASP A 150 -3.74 -12.12 -6.71
N SER A 151 -2.96 -11.95 -5.64
CA SER A 151 -3.02 -10.78 -4.79
C SER A 151 -2.26 -9.62 -5.40
N ARG A 152 -2.92 -8.47 -5.45
CA ARG A 152 -2.36 -7.23 -5.97
C ARG A 152 -2.27 -6.21 -4.86
N TYR A 153 -1.24 -5.39 -4.93
CA TYR A 153 -1.07 -4.25 -4.06
C TYR A 153 -1.12 -2.97 -4.90
N TRP A 154 -2.19 -2.20 -4.74
CA TRP A 154 -2.36 -0.87 -5.32
C TRP A 154 -1.83 0.17 -4.34
N PHE A 155 -0.59 0.58 -4.56
CA PHE A 155 0.06 1.58 -3.74
C PHE A 155 -0.58 2.95 -4.02
N TYR A 156 -1.23 3.52 -2.99
CA TYR A 156 -1.96 4.79 -3.09
C TYR A 156 -3.00 4.86 -4.23
N ASN A 157 -3.65 3.72 -4.56
CA ASN A 157 -4.55 3.60 -5.72
C ASN A 157 -3.91 4.09 -7.05
N HIS A 158 -2.59 3.94 -7.19
CA HIS A 158 -1.85 4.52 -8.31
C HIS A 158 -0.93 3.52 -9.00
N GLU A 159 0.04 2.97 -8.27
CA GLU A 159 0.96 1.94 -8.78
C GLU A 159 0.47 0.54 -8.39
N VAL A 160 0.76 -0.46 -9.21
CA VAL A 160 0.28 -1.84 -9.04
C VAL A 160 1.45 -2.79 -8.89
N TYR A 161 1.43 -3.56 -7.80
CA TYR A 161 2.45 -4.55 -7.47
C TYR A 161 1.87 -5.98 -7.37
N PRO A 162 2.66 -7.04 -7.67
CA PRO A 162 4.06 -6.99 -8.10
C PRO A 162 4.22 -6.32 -9.46
N ASP A 163 5.22 -5.43 -9.56
CA ASP A 163 5.55 -4.78 -10.81
C ASP A 163 6.28 -5.77 -11.72
N THR A 164 6.13 -5.62 -13.03
CA THR A 164 6.85 -6.47 -13.99
C THR A 164 8.23 -5.89 -14.24
N TYR A 165 9.26 -6.74 -14.36
CA TYR A 165 10.65 -6.33 -14.65
C TYR A 165 10.83 -5.48 -15.94
N LYS A 166 9.78 -5.33 -16.75
CA LYS A 166 9.82 -4.59 -18.01
C LYS A 166 9.36 -3.14 -17.88
N SER A 167 8.35 -2.89 -17.03
CA SER A 167 7.80 -1.54 -16.85
C SER A 167 6.84 -1.41 -15.65
N PRO A 168 6.82 -0.23 -15.00
CA PRO A 168 5.82 0.15 -14.00
C PRO A 168 4.39 -0.07 -14.50
N THR A 169 3.60 -0.66 -13.62
CA THR A 169 2.17 -0.91 -13.85
C THR A 169 1.34 0.04 -13.00
N PHE A 170 0.31 0.65 -13.58
CA PHE A 170 -0.57 1.61 -12.90
C PHE A 170 -2.03 1.13 -12.86
N VAL A 171 -2.81 1.59 -11.88
CA VAL A 171 -4.23 1.23 -11.73
C VAL A 171 -5.00 1.58 -13.00
N ALA A 172 -4.72 2.74 -13.58
CA ALA A 172 -5.31 3.22 -14.83
C ALA A 172 -4.84 2.46 -16.08
N ASP A 173 -3.99 1.44 -15.97
CA ASP A 173 -3.66 0.53 -17.08
C ASP A 173 -4.68 -0.61 -17.21
N PHE A 174 -5.60 -0.74 -16.25
CA PHE A 174 -6.58 -1.82 -16.19
C PHE A 174 -8.01 -1.29 -16.27
N ASP A 175 -8.92 -2.17 -16.69
CA ASP A 175 -10.34 -1.99 -16.40
C ASP A 175 -10.54 -2.11 -14.89
N PHE A 176 -10.77 -0.96 -14.25
CA PHE A 176 -10.84 -0.82 -12.80
C PHE A 176 -11.91 -1.73 -12.18
N LEU A 177 -13.10 -1.74 -12.76
CA LEU A 177 -14.22 -2.51 -12.25
C LEU A 177 -14.01 -4.01 -12.49
N GLU A 178 -13.43 -4.39 -13.63
CA GLU A 178 -13.04 -5.77 -13.89
C GLU A 178 -12.02 -6.28 -12.85
N GLN A 179 -11.02 -5.46 -12.48
CA GLN A 179 -10.05 -5.85 -11.46
C GLN A 179 -10.67 -6.02 -10.09
N ILE A 180 -11.61 -5.15 -9.71
CA ILE A 180 -12.32 -5.25 -8.43
C ILE A 180 -13.25 -6.46 -8.39
N ASN A 181 -14.01 -6.71 -9.45
CA ASN A 181 -14.97 -7.82 -9.51
C ASN A 181 -14.32 -9.21 -9.48
N LYS A 182 -13.00 -9.30 -9.74
CA LYS A 182 -12.23 -10.55 -9.62
C LYS A 182 -11.89 -10.92 -8.17
N GLN A 183 -12.06 -10.00 -7.22
CA GLN A 183 -11.58 -10.16 -5.86
C GLN A 183 -12.66 -10.74 -4.95
N ASN A 184 -12.24 -11.55 -3.97
CA ASN A 184 -13.11 -11.93 -2.86
C ASN A 184 -13.15 -10.82 -1.80
N ILE A 185 -12.03 -10.12 -1.61
CA ILE A 185 -11.89 -8.99 -0.69
C ILE A 185 -11.13 -7.85 -1.38
N VAL A 186 -11.62 -6.63 -1.20
CA VAL A 186 -10.83 -5.41 -1.40
C VAL A 186 -10.46 -4.85 -0.02
N LEU A 187 -9.19 -4.93 0.32
CA LEU A 187 -8.63 -4.42 1.57
C LEU A 187 -8.17 -2.98 1.37
N LEU A 188 -8.85 -2.03 2.01
CA LEU A 188 -8.40 -0.64 2.07
C LEU A 188 -7.68 -0.41 3.41
N MET A 189 -6.41 0.02 3.37
CA MET A 189 -5.61 0.24 4.58
C MET A 189 -4.90 1.60 4.53
N ALA A 190 -5.01 2.37 5.59
CA ALA A 190 -4.28 3.63 5.76
C ALA A 190 -3.72 3.74 7.18
N THR A 191 -2.63 4.49 7.29
CA THR A 191 -2.02 4.90 8.55
C THR A 191 -2.20 6.39 8.79
N GLU A 192 -1.96 6.84 10.02
CA GLU A 192 -2.26 8.19 10.48
C GLU A 192 -1.74 9.29 9.54
N ALA A 193 -0.52 9.14 9.01
CA ALA A 193 0.12 10.10 8.12
C ALA A 193 -0.53 10.24 6.73
N THR A 194 -1.47 9.36 6.37
CA THR A 194 -2.08 9.31 5.04
C THR A 194 -3.61 9.33 5.05
N MET A 195 -4.21 9.35 6.24
CA MET A 195 -5.68 9.35 6.43
C MET A 195 -6.38 10.57 5.83
N ASP A 196 -5.71 11.71 5.71
CA ASP A 196 -6.28 12.93 5.11
C ASP A 196 -6.58 12.78 3.61
N ARG A 197 -5.89 11.85 2.94
CA ARG A 197 -6.04 11.56 1.51
C ARG A 197 -6.69 10.21 1.23
N PHE A 198 -6.98 9.42 2.26
CA PHE A 198 -7.60 8.11 2.12
C PHE A 198 -9.04 8.24 1.59
N PRO A 199 -9.47 7.44 0.58
CA PRO A 199 -8.80 6.27 0.00
C PRO A 199 -8.13 6.55 -1.36
N TRP A 200 -7.50 7.71 -1.53
CA TRP A 200 -6.76 8.13 -2.72
C TRP A 200 -7.60 8.08 -4.01
N GLY A 201 -8.86 8.51 -3.89
CA GLY A 201 -9.82 8.55 -4.99
C GLY A 201 -10.37 7.20 -5.42
N PHE A 202 -10.03 6.10 -4.72
CA PHE A 202 -10.56 4.76 -5.00
C PHE A 202 -12.09 4.73 -4.96
N ASP A 203 -12.68 5.37 -3.95
CA ASP A 203 -14.12 5.51 -3.73
C ASP A 203 -14.81 6.24 -4.89
N THR A 204 -14.25 7.38 -5.31
CA THR A 204 -14.77 8.16 -6.42
C THR A 204 -14.66 7.38 -7.73
N GLN A 205 -13.52 6.74 -7.97
CA GLN A 205 -13.30 5.90 -9.15
C GLN A 205 -14.26 4.71 -9.19
N PHE A 206 -14.51 4.07 -8.04
CA PHE A 206 -15.47 2.97 -7.91
C PHE A 206 -16.90 3.42 -8.20
N LEU A 207 -17.38 4.49 -7.56
CA LEU A 207 -18.72 5.02 -7.79
C LEU A 207 -18.93 5.42 -9.26
N ASN A 208 -17.94 6.06 -9.88
CA ASN A 208 -18.01 6.43 -11.30
C ASN A 208 -18.07 5.20 -12.20
N SER A 209 -17.25 4.18 -11.92
CA SER A 209 -17.20 2.95 -12.72
C SER A 209 -18.49 2.13 -12.61
N VAL A 210 -19.14 2.14 -11.43
CA VAL A 210 -20.43 1.43 -11.21
C VAL A 210 -21.59 2.19 -11.87
N ASN A 211 -21.66 3.51 -11.70
CA ASN A 211 -22.77 4.32 -12.22
C ASN A 211 -22.72 4.53 -13.73
N ASN A 212 -21.56 4.34 -14.34
CA ASN A 212 -21.40 4.37 -15.77
C ASN A 212 -20.54 3.16 -16.17
N PRO A 213 -21.16 2.00 -16.47
CA PRO A 213 -20.42 0.79 -16.86
C PRO A 213 -19.63 0.94 -18.17
N ASN A 214 -19.92 1.99 -18.95
CA ASN A 214 -19.16 2.41 -20.13
C ASN A 214 -18.12 3.50 -19.82
N TYR A 215 -18.03 3.96 -18.56
CA TYR A 215 -16.89 4.71 -18.02
C TYR A 215 -15.71 3.77 -17.89
N ILE A 216 -15.21 3.41 -19.05
CA ILE A 216 -13.86 2.95 -19.18
C ILE A 216 -13.10 4.24 -19.36
N ASP A 217 -12.03 4.45 -18.59
CA ASP A 217 -11.04 5.47 -18.95
C ASP A 217 -10.23 5.01 -20.19
N LYS A 218 -10.95 4.51 -21.20
CA LYS A 218 -10.51 4.18 -22.55
C LYS A 218 -10.02 5.45 -23.22
N ASP A 219 -10.58 6.60 -22.87
CA ASP A 219 -10.11 7.90 -23.32
C ASP A 219 -8.76 8.27 -22.69
N ALA A 220 -8.51 8.11 -21.38
CA ALA A 220 -7.15 8.30 -20.87
C ALA A 220 -6.19 7.26 -21.40
N SER A 221 -6.57 5.99 -21.47
CA SER A 221 -5.66 4.95 -21.94
C SER A 221 -5.27 5.19 -23.41
N ARG A 222 -6.23 5.59 -24.24
CA ARG A 222 -6.00 6.05 -25.62
C ARG A 222 -5.16 7.32 -25.64
N ARG A 223 -5.49 8.33 -24.84
CA ARG A 223 -4.81 9.63 -24.80
C ARG A 223 -3.37 9.51 -24.30
N ILE A 224 -3.13 8.73 -23.26
CA ILE A 224 -1.80 8.40 -22.74
C ILE A 224 -1.02 7.72 -23.85
N LYS A 225 -1.59 6.74 -24.56
CA LYS A 225 -0.92 6.08 -25.68
C LYS A 225 -0.60 7.05 -26.83
N GLU A 226 -1.51 7.97 -27.16
CA GLU A 226 -1.23 9.05 -28.13
C GLU A 226 -0.08 9.94 -27.69
N ILE A 227 0.00 10.28 -26.40
CA ILE A 227 1.10 11.06 -25.83
C ILE A 227 2.41 10.26 -25.85
N GLU A 228 2.38 8.96 -25.52
CA GLU A 228 3.54 8.08 -25.64
C GLU A 228 4.07 8.05 -27.09
N ASP A 229 3.17 7.89 -28.07
CA ASP A 229 3.52 7.92 -29.49
C ASP A 229 4.07 9.29 -29.91
N TYR A 230 3.53 10.38 -29.37
CA TYR A 230 4.01 11.73 -29.63
C TYR A 230 5.42 11.96 -29.07
N ILE A 231 5.70 11.50 -27.84
CA ILE A 231 7.03 11.55 -27.22
C ILE A 231 8.03 10.80 -28.09
N ARG A 232 7.69 9.59 -28.55
CA ARG A 232 8.55 8.77 -29.42
C ARG A 232 8.87 9.44 -30.75
N LYS A 233 7.93 10.21 -31.28
CA LYS A 233 8.06 10.93 -32.57
C LYS A 233 8.72 12.30 -32.44
N THR A 234 9.02 12.76 -31.23
CA THR A 234 9.61 14.09 -30.96
C THR A 234 11.07 13.94 -30.50
N PRO A 235 12.07 14.09 -31.39
CA PRO A 235 13.48 13.75 -31.09
C PRO A 235 14.03 14.44 -29.84
N ASP A 236 13.93 15.76 -29.76
CA ASP A 236 14.44 16.54 -28.62
C ASP A 236 13.82 16.13 -27.28
N TRP A 237 12.56 15.67 -27.31
CA TRP A 237 11.90 15.18 -26.11
C TRP A 237 12.36 13.75 -25.80
N PHE A 238 12.41 12.89 -26.81
CA PHE A 238 12.86 11.52 -26.64
C PHE A 238 14.28 11.46 -26.04
N ASP A 239 15.19 12.34 -26.46
CA ASP A 239 16.54 12.42 -25.90
C ASP A 239 16.52 12.76 -24.40
N LYS A 240 15.70 13.73 -23.99
CA LYS A 240 15.49 14.05 -22.56
C LYS A 240 14.89 12.88 -21.79
N ILE A 241 14.01 12.09 -22.41
CA ILE A 241 13.45 10.88 -21.80
C ILE A 241 14.53 9.82 -21.59
N VAL A 242 15.43 9.63 -22.56
CA VAL A 242 16.56 8.69 -22.43
C VAL A 242 17.47 9.07 -21.27
N GLU A 243 17.77 10.37 -21.09
CA GLU A 243 18.54 10.85 -19.95
C GLU A 243 17.84 10.62 -18.61
N LYS A 244 16.55 10.96 -18.52
CA LYS A 244 15.72 10.70 -17.33
C LYS A 244 15.65 9.21 -16.99
N ALA A 245 15.49 8.34 -17.99
CA ALA A 245 15.42 6.90 -17.81
C ALA A 245 16.73 6.33 -17.23
N LYS A 246 17.88 6.78 -17.74
CA LYS A 246 19.21 6.43 -17.20
C LYS A 246 19.37 6.88 -15.75
N PHE A 247 19.01 8.13 -15.45
CA PHE A 247 19.09 8.67 -14.09
C PHE A 247 18.24 7.88 -13.10
N LYS A 248 17.03 7.46 -13.51
CA LYS A 248 16.10 6.69 -12.68
C LYS A 248 16.33 5.18 -12.69
N ASN A 249 17.30 4.70 -13.46
CA ASN A 249 17.58 3.27 -13.65
C ASN A 249 16.34 2.45 -14.06
N ILE A 250 15.56 2.97 -15.02
CA ILE A 250 14.38 2.31 -15.61
C ILE A 250 14.51 2.25 -17.14
N SER A 251 13.69 1.43 -17.80
CA SER A 251 13.65 1.38 -19.26
C SER A 251 13.16 2.69 -19.88
N VAL A 252 13.61 2.99 -21.10
CA VAL A 252 13.16 4.19 -21.84
C VAL A 252 11.64 4.17 -22.01
N ASP A 253 11.07 3.02 -22.35
CA ASP A 253 9.61 2.84 -22.46
C ASP A 253 8.86 3.14 -21.15
N SER A 254 9.41 2.74 -20.01
CA SER A 254 8.86 3.07 -18.69
C SER A 254 8.85 4.57 -18.45
N MET A 255 9.95 5.25 -18.78
CA MET A 255 10.04 6.70 -18.61
C MET A 255 9.10 7.45 -19.57
N ILE A 256 8.89 6.95 -20.79
CA ILE A 256 7.87 7.47 -21.73
C ILE A 256 6.48 7.38 -21.11
N ARG A 257 6.09 6.21 -20.57
CA ARG A 257 4.79 6.01 -19.91
C ARG A 257 4.59 6.95 -18.71
N ILE A 258 5.63 7.15 -17.91
CA ILE A 258 5.60 8.07 -16.75
C ILE A 258 5.36 9.51 -17.20
N ASP A 259 6.14 10.03 -18.15
CA ASP A 259 6.00 11.41 -18.64
C ASP A 259 4.66 11.59 -19.39
N ALA A 260 4.21 10.61 -20.18
CA ALA A 260 2.92 10.63 -20.85
C ALA A 260 1.74 10.77 -19.87
N ARG A 261 1.80 10.04 -18.75
CA ARG A 261 0.81 10.13 -17.68
C ARG A 261 0.87 11.45 -16.92
N TYR A 262 2.05 12.05 -16.74
CA TYR A 262 2.18 13.37 -16.13
C TYR A 262 1.46 14.43 -16.98
N LEU A 263 1.71 14.43 -18.29
CA LEU A 263 1.09 15.38 -19.21
C LEU A 263 -0.42 15.22 -19.27
N TYR A 264 -0.92 13.98 -19.33
CA TYR A 264 -2.35 13.72 -19.30
C TYR A 264 -3.01 14.35 -18.06
N ARG A 265 -2.39 14.24 -16.87
CA ARG A 265 -2.91 14.89 -15.66
C ARG A 265 -2.92 16.41 -15.76
N GLU A 266 -1.87 17.00 -16.34
CA GLU A 266 -1.80 18.45 -16.56
C GLU A 266 -2.84 18.93 -17.58
N GLU A 267 -3.19 18.11 -18.59
CA GLU A 267 -4.31 18.37 -19.50
C GLU A 267 -5.65 18.36 -18.74
N GLN A 268 -5.89 17.34 -17.91
CA GLN A 268 -7.15 17.23 -17.14
C GLN A 268 -7.33 18.38 -16.15
N LYS A 269 -6.27 18.83 -15.46
CA LYS A 269 -6.33 19.99 -14.55
C LYS A 269 -6.78 21.28 -15.22
N LYS A 270 -6.51 21.45 -16.52
CA LYS A 270 -6.91 22.64 -17.28
C LYS A 270 -8.39 22.63 -17.67
N LEU A 271 -9.02 21.45 -17.74
CA LEU A 271 -10.43 21.30 -18.12
C LEU A 271 -11.39 21.54 -16.94
N VAL A 272 -10.87 21.56 -15.71
CA VAL A 272 -11.65 21.72 -14.46
C VAL A 272 -11.54 23.18 -13.92
N LYS A 273 -10.91 24.09 -14.67
CA LYS A 273 -10.92 25.54 -14.41
C LYS A 273 -11.90 26.24 -15.34
#